data_AF-A0A1G8XN89-F1
#
_entry.id   AF-A0A1G8XN89-F1
#
_cell.length_a   1.000
_cell.length_b   1.000
_cell.length_c   1.000
_cell.angle_alpha   90.00
_cell.angle_beta   90.00
_cell.angle_gamma   90.00
#
_symmetry.space_group_name_H-M   'P 1'
#
loop_
_entity.id
_entity.type
_entity.pdbx_description
1 polymer ?
#
loop_
_entity_poly.entity_id
_entity_poly.type
_entity_poly.pdbx_seq_one_letter_code
_entity_poly.pdbx_strand_id
1 'polypeptide(L)'
;MDQSLFALPTERELSPAVRTKYEAYAAQGGLLGAFTYAAVVLETDDDGLAATLASIPTALFVTSSLHDDAIDEADDWIGNRKRRLNEHVTLGDLAFTNVLEAANSLPHEIDLSPVLETVRQIGRGQLGEEALEPSTATLEDAIARVDERGAVWADLAVSLIGAVDGYSNEQLERLRTATRNAMFVLTVVDDVEDLPEDVANGVASVPTALYDGDLSACDSPAAIADSFLASDAPRRLETLFDDRRAVLEAGVHDLGETMDRPNAAILDAVHRALAWYCESACSIPVAQSVPPARQREIHTQVAGDETARHRVAERVVADLPFSAADDSETVAAVDPETLAEAVADLPADPLADVLVALTHVATVADGVMSTSLEEALATLERRAASTI
;
A
#
# COMPACT_ATOMS: atom_id res chain seq x y z
N MET A 1 -25.68 5.08 10.20
CA MET A 1 -25.43 6.36 9.50
C MET A 1 -24.72 5.89 8.25
N ASP A 2 -25.48 5.69 7.17
CA ASP A 2 -25.11 4.77 6.09
C ASP A 2 -24.67 5.52 4.84
N GLN A 3 -23.65 6.36 4.97
CA GLN A 3 -22.92 6.86 3.80
C GLN A 3 -21.48 6.43 3.97
N SER A 4 -20.99 5.60 3.05
CA SER A 4 -19.54 5.40 2.87
C SER A 4 -18.91 6.78 2.72
N LEU A 5 -17.89 7.06 3.53
CA LEU A 5 -17.14 8.33 3.50
C LEU A 5 -16.47 8.59 2.15
N PHE A 6 -16.38 7.57 1.29
CA PHE A 6 -15.79 7.63 -0.04
C PHE A 6 -16.82 7.51 -1.16
N ALA A 7 -18.12 7.39 -0.83
CA ALA A 7 -19.14 7.64 -1.82
C ALA A 7 -18.99 9.10 -2.25
N LEU A 8 -18.51 9.34 -3.48
CA LEU A 8 -18.67 10.63 -4.15
C LEU A 8 -20.06 11.14 -3.82
N PRO A 9 -20.21 12.37 -3.30
CA PRO A 9 -21.43 12.81 -2.64
C PRO A 9 -22.64 12.33 -3.41
N THR A 10 -23.57 11.60 -2.79
CA THR A 10 -24.76 11.06 -3.50
C THR A 10 -25.57 12.13 -4.22
N GLU A 11 -25.34 13.41 -3.89
CA GLU A 11 -25.89 14.59 -4.55
C GLU A 11 -25.25 14.91 -5.92
N ARG A 12 -24.06 14.40 -6.22
CA ARG A 12 -23.46 14.42 -7.55
C ARG A 12 -23.91 13.15 -8.27
N GLU A 13 -24.94 13.25 -9.11
CA GLU A 13 -25.40 12.17 -10.01
C GLU A 13 -24.30 11.78 -11.00
N LEU A 14 -23.29 11.06 -10.53
CA LEU A 14 -22.28 10.47 -11.39
C LEU A 14 -22.88 9.28 -12.12
N SER A 15 -22.54 9.14 -13.40
CA SER A 15 -22.94 7.96 -14.15
C SER A 15 -22.37 6.69 -13.49
N PRO A 16 -23.07 5.54 -13.56
CA PRO A 16 -22.58 4.30 -12.99
C PRO A 16 -21.15 3.93 -13.40
N ALA A 17 -20.78 4.19 -14.66
CA ALA A 17 -19.43 3.92 -15.17
C ALA A 17 -18.34 4.75 -14.45
N VAL A 18 -18.60 6.03 -14.20
CA VAL A 18 -17.65 6.91 -13.48
C VAL A 18 -17.52 6.49 -12.02
N ARG A 19 -18.63 6.08 -11.39
CA ARG A 19 -18.62 5.54 -10.03
C ARG A 19 -17.79 4.27 -9.94
N THR A 20 -18.03 3.30 -10.81
CA THR A 20 -17.26 2.04 -10.84
C THR A 20 -15.77 2.30 -11.03
N LYS A 21 -15.39 3.26 -11.89
CA LYS A 21 -13.98 3.63 -12.07
C LYS A 21 -13.37 4.17 -10.78
N TYR A 22 -14.03 5.14 -10.13
CA TYR A 22 -13.56 5.69 -8.85
C TYR A 22 -13.44 4.61 -7.75
N GLU A 23 -14.45 3.75 -7.62
CA GLU A 23 -14.50 2.68 -6.61
C GLU A 23 -13.37 1.65 -6.78
N ALA A 24 -12.86 1.48 -8.02
CA ALA A 24 -11.71 0.62 -8.30
C ALA A 24 -10.41 1.20 -7.72
N TYR A 25 -10.12 2.49 -7.93
CA TYR A 25 -8.93 3.13 -7.33
C TYR A 25 -9.06 3.26 -5.81
N ALA A 26 -10.25 3.53 -5.29
CA ALA A 26 -10.46 3.66 -3.84
C ALA A 26 -10.14 2.36 -3.09
N ALA A 27 -10.42 1.21 -3.72
CA ALA A 27 -10.08 -0.10 -3.17
C ALA A 27 -8.55 -0.31 -3.04
N GLN A 28 -7.75 0.32 -3.91
CA GLN A 28 -6.28 0.22 -3.89
C GLN A 28 -5.66 1.12 -2.81
N GLY A 29 -6.13 2.36 -2.67
CA GLY A 29 -5.53 3.36 -1.76
C GLY A 29 -5.86 3.22 -0.27
N GLY A 30 -6.81 2.35 0.09
CA GLY A 30 -7.41 2.35 1.43
C GLY A 30 -6.49 1.90 2.58
N LEU A 31 -5.38 1.20 2.29
CA LEU A 31 -4.51 0.63 3.32
C LEU A 31 -3.70 1.68 4.09
N LEU A 32 -3.21 2.71 3.40
CA LEU A 32 -2.51 3.83 4.05
C LEU A 32 -3.48 4.63 4.96
N GLY A 33 -4.74 4.71 4.55
CA GLY A 33 -5.83 5.22 5.38
C GLY A 33 -6.07 4.36 6.61
N ALA A 34 -6.17 3.03 6.46
CA ALA A 34 -6.37 2.10 7.58
C ALA A 34 -5.22 2.18 8.60
N PHE A 35 -3.98 2.28 8.13
CA PHE A 35 -2.83 2.52 8.97
C PHE A 35 -2.93 3.83 9.76
N THR A 36 -3.28 4.94 9.08
CA THR A 36 -3.52 6.24 9.71
C THR A 36 -4.64 6.15 10.75
N TYR A 37 -5.73 5.45 10.42
CA TYR A 37 -6.87 5.25 11.31
C TYR A 37 -6.44 4.55 12.60
N ALA A 38 -5.78 3.39 12.48
CA ALA A 38 -5.38 2.58 13.62
C ALA A 38 -4.49 3.38 14.57
N ALA A 39 -3.49 4.09 14.03
CA ALA A 39 -2.58 4.90 14.83
C ALA A 39 -3.27 6.08 15.54
N VAL A 40 -4.23 6.74 14.88
CA VAL A 40 -4.99 7.85 15.49
C VAL A 40 -5.96 7.35 16.56
N VAL A 41 -6.74 6.29 16.28
CA VAL A 41 -7.67 5.73 17.28
C VAL A 41 -6.92 5.21 18.50
N LEU A 42 -5.75 4.62 18.32
CA LEU A 42 -4.97 4.07 19.43
C LEU A 42 -4.62 5.13 20.50
N GLU A 43 -4.39 6.37 20.07
CA GLU A 43 -4.04 7.48 20.97
C GLU A 43 -5.24 8.33 21.41
N THR A 44 -6.24 8.47 20.54
CA THR A 44 -7.35 9.41 20.76
C THR A 44 -8.67 8.75 21.18
N ASP A 45 -8.84 7.46 20.87
CA ASP A 45 -10.10 6.71 20.95
C ASP A 45 -11.26 7.36 20.16
N ASP A 46 -10.97 8.24 19.18
CA ASP A 46 -11.96 8.97 18.39
C ASP A 46 -12.05 8.43 16.95
N ASP A 47 -13.07 7.59 16.70
CA ASP A 47 -13.35 7.04 15.36
C ASP A 47 -13.65 8.13 14.32
N GLY A 48 -14.30 9.23 14.73
CA GLY A 48 -14.69 10.30 13.81
C GLY A 48 -13.46 11.07 13.31
N LEU A 49 -12.56 11.40 14.23
CA LEU A 49 -11.28 12.02 13.90
C LEU A 49 -10.40 11.09 13.08
N ALA A 50 -10.26 9.82 13.49
CA ALA A 50 -9.47 8.83 12.77
C ALA A 50 -9.99 8.58 11.35
N ALA A 51 -11.30 8.41 11.18
CA ALA A 51 -11.91 8.26 9.86
C ALA A 51 -11.68 9.49 8.97
N THR A 52 -11.76 10.69 9.55
CA THR A 52 -11.53 11.94 8.82
C THR A 52 -10.07 12.04 8.36
N LEU A 53 -9.10 11.82 9.25
CA LEU A 53 -7.67 11.84 8.90
C LEU A 53 -7.29 10.72 7.93
N ALA A 54 -7.83 9.51 8.11
CA ALA A 54 -7.62 8.36 7.23
C ALA A 54 -8.21 8.56 5.82
N SER A 55 -9.24 9.40 5.68
CA SER A 55 -9.82 9.70 4.36
C SER A 55 -8.91 10.55 3.46
N ILE A 56 -8.02 11.36 4.05
CA ILE A 56 -7.09 12.22 3.32
C ILE A 56 -6.12 11.41 2.45
N PRO A 57 -5.31 10.47 2.98
CA PRO A 57 -4.36 9.71 2.17
C PRO A 57 -5.07 8.81 1.16
N THR A 58 -6.22 8.22 1.52
CA THR A 58 -7.01 7.40 0.58
C THR A 58 -7.52 8.22 -0.61
N ALA A 59 -8.10 9.40 -0.37
CA ALA A 59 -8.60 10.24 -1.46
C ALA A 59 -7.44 10.85 -2.29
N LEU A 60 -6.32 11.20 -1.65
CA LEU A 60 -5.11 11.63 -2.35
C LEU A 60 -4.55 10.53 -3.25
N PHE A 61 -4.53 9.27 -2.80
CA PHE A 61 -4.10 8.15 -3.63
C PHE A 61 -4.96 8.01 -4.89
N VAL A 62 -6.28 8.08 -4.75
CA VAL A 62 -7.21 8.06 -5.89
C VAL A 62 -6.97 9.22 -6.85
N THR A 63 -6.79 10.44 -6.32
CA THR A 63 -6.44 11.61 -7.13
C THR A 63 -5.14 11.39 -7.89
N SER A 64 -4.09 10.96 -7.19
CA SER A 64 -2.77 10.76 -7.77
C SER A 64 -2.80 9.71 -8.87
N SER A 65 -3.37 8.53 -8.60
CA SER A 65 -3.44 7.42 -9.56
C SER A 65 -4.22 7.80 -10.82
N LEU A 66 -5.36 8.49 -10.67
CA LEU A 66 -6.12 8.98 -11.81
C LEU A 66 -5.36 10.02 -12.64
N HIS A 67 -4.57 10.88 -11.99
CA HIS A 67 -3.75 11.86 -12.70
C HIS A 67 -2.53 11.21 -13.36
N ASP A 68 -1.93 10.21 -12.72
CA ASP A 68 -0.82 9.40 -13.21
C ASP A 68 -1.20 8.66 -14.50
N ASP A 69 -2.30 7.90 -14.47
CA ASP A 69 -2.82 7.19 -15.64
C ASP A 69 -3.16 8.13 -16.81
N ALA A 70 -3.48 9.40 -16.51
CA ALA A 70 -3.71 10.41 -17.54
C ALA A 70 -2.42 10.96 -18.16
N ILE A 71 -1.32 10.99 -17.40
CA ILE A 71 0.02 11.36 -17.86
C ILE A 71 0.60 10.22 -18.70
N ASP A 72 0.55 9.00 -18.18
CA ASP A 72 1.19 7.82 -18.77
C ASP A 72 0.40 7.19 -19.90
N GLU A 73 -0.85 7.58 -20.08
CA GLU A 73 -1.75 6.99 -21.05
C GLU A 73 -1.88 5.46 -20.87
N ALA A 74 -2.14 5.02 -19.63
CA ALA A 74 -2.24 3.59 -19.25
C ALA A 74 -3.45 2.81 -19.84
N ASP A 75 -4.57 3.47 -20.14
CA ASP A 75 -5.77 2.87 -20.79
C ASP A 75 -5.58 2.56 -22.31
N ASP A 76 -6.53 1.89 -22.97
CA ASP A 76 -6.60 1.91 -24.45
C ASP A 76 -7.18 3.26 -24.93
N TRP A 77 -6.30 4.22 -25.21
CA TRP A 77 -6.67 5.58 -25.65
C TRP A 77 -7.08 5.65 -27.13
N ILE A 78 -6.94 4.56 -27.89
CA ILE A 78 -7.16 4.55 -29.34
C ILE A 78 -8.63 4.85 -29.64
N GLY A 79 -8.88 5.96 -30.33
CA GLY A 79 -10.21 6.40 -30.78
C GLY A 79 -10.94 7.38 -29.85
N ASN A 80 -10.45 7.66 -28.63
CA ASN A 80 -11.09 8.67 -27.76
C ASN A 80 -10.17 9.33 -26.71
N ARG A 81 -8.86 9.47 -27.00
CA ARG A 81 -7.84 10.07 -26.10
C ARG A 81 -8.32 11.30 -25.33
N LYS A 82 -8.87 12.32 -26.03
CA LYS A 82 -9.35 13.55 -25.38
C LYS A 82 -10.42 13.30 -24.31
N ARG A 83 -11.39 12.41 -24.57
CA ARG A 83 -12.43 12.09 -23.59
C ARG A 83 -11.83 11.40 -22.38
N ARG A 84 -10.94 10.44 -22.59
CA ARG A 84 -10.28 9.69 -21.52
C ARG A 84 -9.42 10.61 -20.65
N LEU A 85 -8.70 11.57 -21.26
CA LEU A 85 -7.88 12.53 -20.52
C LEU A 85 -8.77 13.40 -19.63
N ASN A 86 -9.84 13.94 -20.21
CA ASN A 86 -10.80 14.73 -19.46
C ASN A 86 -11.48 13.92 -18.33
N GLU A 87 -11.80 12.65 -18.58
CA GLU A 87 -12.44 11.76 -17.61
C GLU A 87 -11.53 11.53 -16.40
N HIS A 88 -10.28 11.12 -16.61
CA HIS A 88 -9.32 10.89 -15.54
C HIS A 88 -9.02 12.15 -14.73
N VAL A 89 -8.63 13.24 -15.40
CA VAL A 89 -8.27 14.49 -14.71
C VAL A 89 -9.47 15.02 -13.92
N THR A 90 -10.66 15.07 -14.52
CA THR A 90 -11.86 15.56 -13.83
C THR A 90 -12.24 14.66 -12.66
N LEU A 91 -12.13 13.33 -12.81
CA LEU A 91 -12.45 12.41 -11.71
C LEU A 91 -11.42 12.52 -10.58
N GLY A 92 -10.14 12.68 -10.89
CA GLY A 92 -9.09 12.91 -9.90
C GLY A 92 -9.29 14.23 -9.15
N ASP A 93 -9.69 15.29 -9.84
CA ASP A 93 -10.04 16.58 -9.23
C ASP A 93 -11.27 16.46 -8.32
N LEU A 94 -12.28 15.68 -8.73
CA LEU A 94 -13.45 15.40 -7.91
C LEU A 94 -13.07 14.59 -6.67
N ALA A 95 -12.19 13.60 -6.79
CA ALA A 95 -11.65 12.86 -5.65
C ALA A 95 -10.89 13.80 -4.70
N PHE A 96 -10.12 14.75 -5.23
CA PHE A 96 -9.39 15.74 -4.43
C PHE A 96 -10.32 16.65 -3.63
N THR A 97 -11.56 16.89 -4.10
CA THR A 97 -12.54 17.64 -3.30
C THR A 97 -12.87 16.95 -1.97
N ASN A 98 -12.80 15.62 -1.89
CA ASN A 98 -12.98 14.88 -0.64
C ASN A 98 -11.85 15.17 0.36
N VAL A 99 -10.62 15.38 -0.12
CA VAL A 99 -9.48 15.80 0.73
C VAL A 99 -9.75 17.17 1.35
N LEU A 100 -10.29 18.10 0.57
CA LEU A 100 -10.65 19.43 1.06
C LEU A 100 -11.81 19.39 2.04
N GLU A 101 -12.81 18.55 1.80
CA GLU A 101 -13.94 18.35 2.70
C GLU A 101 -13.47 17.76 4.04
N ALA A 102 -12.64 16.72 4.02
CA ALA A 102 -12.04 16.13 5.21
C ALA A 102 -11.17 17.15 5.97
N ALA A 103 -10.29 17.88 5.28
CA ALA A 103 -9.45 18.90 5.90
C ALA A 103 -10.28 20.03 6.55
N ASN A 104 -11.42 20.41 5.95
CA ASN A 104 -12.31 21.43 6.49
C ASN A 104 -13.18 20.93 7.66
N SER A 105 -13.40 19.61 7.78
CA SER A 105 -14.19 19.03 8.88
C SER A 105 -13.35 18.72 10.13
N LEU A 106 -12.02 18.82 10.04
CA LEU A 106 -11.14 18.63 11.19
C LEU A 106 -11.30 19.74 12.24
N PRO A 107 -11.11 19.41 13.53
CA PRO A 107 -11.00 20.40 14.59
C PRO A 107 -9.90 21.44 14.29
N HIS A 108 -10.12 22.69 14.71
CA HIS A 108 -9.18 23.80 14.44
C HIS A 108 -7.80 23.61 15.09
N GLU A 109 -7.70 22.73 16.08
CA GLU A 109 -6.48 22.39 16.79
C GLU A 109 -5.56 21.47 15.98
N ILE A 110 -6.08 20.78 14.94
CA ILE A 110 -5.29 19.90 14.09
C ILE A 110 -4.52 20.72 13.05
N ASP A 111 -3.19 20.79 13.20
CA ASP A 111 -2.32 21.50 12.26
C ASP A 111 -1.95 20.62 11.06
N LEU A 112 -2.58 20.87 9.92
CA LEU A 112 -2.26 20.22 8.65
C LEU A 112 -1.13 20.90 7.86
N SER A 113 -0.46 21.92 8.40
CA SER A 113 0.63 22.60 7.68
C SER A 113 1.74 21.65 7.20
N PRO A 114 2.18 20.65 7.99
CA PRO A 114 3.15 19.64 7.52
C PRO A 114 2.60 18.76 6.40
N VAL A 115 1.32 18.38 6.49
CA VAL A 115 0.61 17.55 5.49
C VAL A 115 0.49 18.28 4.14
N LEU A 116 0.30 19.60 4.16
CA LEU A 116 0.24 20.38 2.92
C LEU A 116 1.55 20.36 2.15
N GLU A 117 2.69 20.27 2.84
CA GLU A 117 3.98 20.17 2.14
C GLU A 117 4.19 18.79 1.53
N THR A 118 3.80 17.71 2.21
CA THR A 118 3.86 16.36 1.62
C THR A 118 2.98 16.25 0.38
N VAL A 119 1.79 16.86 0.37
CA VAL A 119 0.93 16.91 -0.84
C VAL A 119 1.63 17.64 -2.00
N ARG A 120 2.35 18.74 -1.73
CA ARG A 120 3.13 19.43 -2.76
C ARG A 120 4.31 18.59 -3.23
N GLN A 121 4.93 17.83 -2.34
CA GLN A 121 6.05 16.94 -2.69
C GLN A 121 5.57 15.82 -3.62
N ILE A 122 4.39 15.21 -3.39
CA ILE A 122 3.79 14.23 -4.32
C ILE A 122 3.71 14.82 -5.73
N GLY A 123 3.11 16.01 -5.87
CA GLY A 123 2.98 16.66 -7.18
C GLY A 123 4.32 17.08 -7.81
N ARG A 124 5.32 17.46 -7.01
CA ARG A 124 6.67 17.78 -7.52
C ARG A 124 7.43 16.53 -7.95
N GLY A 125 7.29 15.43 -7.21
CA GLY A 125 7.88 14.13 -7.54
C GLY A 125 7.40 13.65 -8.90
N GLN A 126 6.10 13.77 -9.17
CA GLN A 126 5.52 13.41 -10.46
C GLN A 126 6.10 14.23 -11.62
N LEU A 127 6.30 15.54 -11.43
CA LEU A 127 6.97 16.38 -12.44
C LEU A 127 8.48 16.13 -12.56
N GLY A 128 9.08 15.51 -11.54
CA GLY A 128 10.50 15.19 -11.50
C GLY A 128 10.86 13.93 -12.29
N GLU A 129 9.91 13.01 -12.52
CA GLU A 129 10.17 11.76 -13.26
C GLU A 129 10.67 12.01 -14.68
N GLU A 130 10.13 13.02 -15.37
CA GLU A 130 10.57 13.41 -16.71
C GLU A 130 12.00 13.99 -16.76
N ALA A 131 12.60 14.33 -15.60
CA ALA A 131 13.90 14.98 -15.55
C ALA A 131 15.08 13.97 -15.57
N LEU A 132 14.82 12.70 -15.30
CA LEU A 132 15.84 11.68 -15.08
C LEU A 132 15.94 10.76 -16.29
N GLU A 133 17.03 10.89 -17.06
CA GLU A 133 17.24 10.14 -18.29
C GLU A 133 17.66 8.68 -18.00
N PRO A 134 16.85 7.66 -18.36
CA PRO A 134 17.08 6.27 -17.96
C PRO A 134 18.43 5.72 -18.41
N SER A 135 18.87 6.09 -19.61
CA SER A 135 20.13 5.60 -20.20
C SER A 135 21.38 6.07 -19.44
N THR A 136 21.25 7.04 -18.54
CA THR A 136 22.36 7.60 -17.75
C THR A 136 22.14 7.54 -16.24
N ALA A 137 20.94 7.14 -15.82
CA ALA A 137 20.57 7.04 -14.41
C ALA A 137 21.43 5.98 -13.72
N THR A 138 22.00 6.34 -12.58
CA THR A 138 22.67 5.37 -11.71
C THR A 138 21.65 4.66 -10.82
N LEU A 139 22.05 3.55 -10.20
CA LEU A 139 21.24 2.91 -9.16
C LEU A 139 20.94 3.87 -8.00
N GLU A 140 21.87 4.74 -7.63
CA GLU A 140 21.67 5.73 -6.58
C GLU A 140 20.59 6.75 -6.99
N ASP A 141 20.58 7.18 -8.25
CA ASP A 141 19.55 8.09 -8.78
C ASP A 141 18.16 7.41 -8.80
N ALA A 142 18.09 6.15 -9.22
CA ALA A 142 16.83 5.39 -9.24
C ALA A 142 16.30 5.13 -7.82
N ILE A 143 17.18 4.83 -6.85
CA ILE A 143 16.80 4.69 -5.44
C ILE A 143 16.33 6.03 -4.88
N ALA A 144 17.05 7.12 -5.14
CA ALA A 144 16.66 8.45 -4.69
C ALA A 144 15.30 8.86 -5.26
N ARG A 145 15.01 8.53 -6.53
CA ARG A 145 13.68 8.73 -7.14
C ARG A 145 12.58 8.01 -6.36
N VAL A 146 12.78 6.72 -6.06
CA VAL A 146 11.80 5.94 -5.29
C VAL A 146 11.62 6.50 -3.88
N ASP A 147 12.71 6.90 -3.23
CA ASP A 147 12.67 7.52 -1.90
C ASP A 147 11.96 8.90 -1.93
N GLU A 148 12.06 9.67 -3.01
CA GLU A 148 11.39 10.97 -3.18
C GLU A 148 9.90 10.84 -3.57
N ARG A 149 9.49 9.77 -4.27
CA ARG A 149 8.10 9.52 -4.72
C ARG A 149 7.32 8.64 -3.74
N GLY A 150 7.81 7.42 -3.51
CA GLY A 150 7.12 6.41 -2.70
C GLY A 150 7.13 6.73 -1.20
N ALA A 151 8.28 7.15 -0.69
CA ALA A 151 8.45 7.42 0.74
C ALA A 151 7.69 8.67 1.23
N VAL A 152 7.32 9.57 0.32
CA VAL A 152 6.46 10.74 0.62
C VAL A 152 5.03 10.32 1.02
N TRP A 153 4.52 9.19 0.55
CA TRP A 153 3.22 8.64 0.99
C TRP A 153 3.29 8.16 2.44
N ALA A 154 4.40 7.54 2.83
CA ALA A 154 4.68 7.22 4.23
C ALA A 154 4.76 8.50 5.09
N ASP A 155 5.46 9.53 4.61
CA ASP A 155 5.54 10.83 5.31
C ASP A 155 4.18 11.50 5.47
N LEU A 156 3.31 11.40 4.47
CA LEU A 156 1.94 11.89 4.52
C LEU A 156 1.16 11.24 5.67
N ALA A 157 1.15 9.90 5.73
CA ALA A 157 0.45 9.16 6.78
C ALA A 157 1.00 9.48 8.17
N VAL A 158 2.33 9.48 8.33
CA VAL A 158 2.96 9.79 9.62
C VAL A 158 2.76 11.24 10.02
N SER A 159 2.70 12.18 9.06
CA SER A 159 2.39 13.59 9.35
C SER A 159 0.95 13.78 9.81
N LEU A 160 0.00 13.00 9.28
CA LEU A 160 -1.39 13.00 9.76
C LEU A 160 -1.50 12.42 11.18
N ILE A 161 -0.76 11.34 11.46
CA ILE A 161 -0.66 10.75 12.80
C ILE A 161 -0.01 11.74 13.77
N GLY A 162 1.05 12.43 13.35
CA GLY A 162 1.72 13.45 14.16
C GLY A 162 0.92 14.74 14.34
N ALA A 163 -0.18 14.91 13.61
CA ALA A 163 -1.10 16.04 13.79
C ALA A 163 -2.02 15.85 15.00
N VAL A 164 -2.09 14.63 15.57
CA VAL A 164 -2.74 14.35 16.85
C VAL A 164 -1.70 14.20 17.96
N ASP A 165 -2.07 14.62 19.17
CA ASP A 165 -1.23 14.39 20.35
C ASP A 165 -1.27 12.90 20.73
N GLY A 166 -0.11 12.32 21.06
CA GLY A 166 -0.01 10.94 21.56
C GLY A 166 1.34 10.30 21.31
N TYR A 167 1.92 10.55 20.12
CA TYR A 167 3.24 10.06 19.76
C TYR A 167 4.32 11.11 20.04
N SER A 168 5.45 10.67 20.59
CA SER A 168 6.66 11.46 20.66
C SER A 168 7.29 11.64 19.27
N ASN A 169 8.09 12.70 19.08
CA ASN A 169 8.86 12.90 17.85
C ASN A 169 9.74 11.70 17.49
N GLU A 170 10.24 10.98 18.50
CA GLU A 170 11.07 9.79 18.30
C GLU A 170 10.25 8.60 17.77
N GLN A 171 9.06 8.37 18.34
CA GLN A 171 8.13 7.35 17.82
C GLN A 171 7.66 7.69 16.40
N LEU A 172 7.36 8.95 16.11
CA LEU A 172 7.00 9.39 14.76
C LEU A 172 8.15 9.17 13.77
N GLU A 173 9.40 9.43 14.14
CA GLU A 173 10.55 9.18 13.27
C GLU A 173 10.81 7.69 13.03
N ARG A 174 10.60 6.84 14.05
CA ARG A 174 10.64 5.37 13.89
C ARG A 174 9.56 4.90 12.92
N LEU A 175 8.33 5.37 13.11
CA LEU A 175 7.20 5.05 12.24
C LEU A 175 7.47 5.49 10.80
N ARG A 176 8.01 6.69 10.63
CA ARG A 176 8.45 7.23 9.34
C ARG A 176 9.51 6.35 8.69
N THR A 177 10.53 5.94 9.44
CA THR A 177 11.59 5.07 8.93
C THR A 177 11.03 3.72 8.48
N ALA A 178 10.21 3.06 9.29
CA ALA A 178 9.62 1.77 8.94
C ALA A 178 8.73 1.87 7.70
N THR A 179 7.82 2.84 7.68
CA THR A 179 6.87 3.03 6.57
C THR A 179 7.54 3.45 5.26
N ARG A 180 8.59 4.29 5.30
CA ARG A 180 9.37 4.64 4.10
C ARG A 180 10.03 3.42 3.46
N ASN A 181 10.62 2.53 4.26
CA ASN A 181 11.22 1.30 3.75
C ASN A 181 10.15 0.33 3.23
N ALA A 182 8.97 0.27 3.85
CA ALA A 182 7.84 -0.52 3.34
C ALA A 182 7.40 -0.02 1.94
N MET A 183 7.21 1.30 1.81
CA MET A 183 6.82 1.92 0.54
C MET A 183 7.90 1.74 -0.53
N PHE A 184 9.19 1.82 -0.16
CA PHE A 184 10.29 1.54 -1.09
C PHE A 184 10.17 0.12 -1.67
N VAL A 185 9.99 -0.89 -0.82
CA VAL A 185 9.86 -2.29 -1.27
C VAL A 185 8.66 -2.44 -2.20
N LEU A 186 7.49 -1.91 -1.80
CA LEU A 186 6.28 -2.00 -2.62
C LEU A 186 6.44 -1.32 -3.98
N THR A 187 7.02 -0.13 -4.04
CA THR A 187 7.27 0.58 -5.30
C THR A 187 8.22 -0.19 -6.21
N VAL A 188 9.29 -0.79 -5.68
CA VAL A 188 10.23 -1.55 -6.53
C VAL A 188 9.63 -2.89 -6.97
N VAL A 189 8.77 -3.52 -6.16
CA VAL A 189 8.02 -4.72 -6.58
C VAL A 189 7.08 -4.38 -7.75
N ASP A 190 6.41 -3.24 -7.68
CA ASP A 190 5.57 -2.69 -8.76
C ASP A 190 6.40 -2.41 -10.03
N ASP A 191 7.53 -1.70 -9.91
CA ASP A 191 8.49 -1.45 -11.01
C ASP A 191 8.97 -2.77 -11.70
N VAL A 192 9.02 -3.90 -10.97
CA VAL A 192 9.39 -5.21 -11.57
C VAL A 192 8.24 -5.78 -12.40
N GLU A 193 7.01 -5.68 -11.92
CA GLU A 193 5.84 -6.17 -12.64
C GLU A 193 5.58 -5.37 -13.94
N ASP A 194 5.84 -4.06 -13.89
CA ASP A 194 5.64 -3.12 -14.99
C ASP A 194 6.93 -2.81 -15.76
N LEU A 195 7.96 -3.64 -15.61
CA LEU A 195 9.27 -3.43 -16.25
C LEU A 195 9.18 -3.17 -17.77
N PRO A 196 8.41 -3.93 -18.57
CA PRO A 196 8.28 -3.64 -20.00
C PRO A 196 7.65 -2.28 -20.29
N GLU A 197 6.62 -1.90 -19.52
CA GLU A 197 5.93 -0.62 -19.59
C GLU A 197 6.87 0.54 -19.19
N ASP A 198 7.60 0.40 -18.09
CA ASP A 198 8.63 1.33 -17.62
C ASP A 198 9.69 1.59 -18.70
N VAL A 199 10.19 0.53 -19.34
CA VAL A 199 11.17 0.66 -20.43
C VAL A 199 10.56 1.37 -21.64
N ALA A 200 9.30 1.09 -21.97
CA ALA A 200 8.61 1.73 -23.09
C ALA A 200 8.34 3.23 -22.83
N ASN A 201 8.06 3.59 -21.57
CA ASN A 201 7.80 4.95 -21.11
C ASN A 201 9.10 5.72 -20.82
N GLY A 202 10.25 5.04 -20.79
CA GLY A 202 11.53 5.67 -20.49
C GLY A 202 11.61 6.08 -19.02
N VAL A 203 11.19 5.20 -18.12
CA VAL A 203 11.30 5.39 -16.66
C VAL A 203 12.66 4.89 -16.16
N ALA A 204 13.32 5.72 -15.36
CA ALA A 204 14.56 5.36 -14.66
C ALA A 204 14.26 4.58 -13.37
N SER A 205 13.76 3.35 -13.52
CA SER A 205 13.37 2.48 -12.40
C SER A 205 14.54 1.72 -11.77
N VAL A 206 14.35 1.19 -10.56
CA VAL A 206 15.40 0.41 -9.89
C VAL A 206 15.73 -0.88 -10.66
N PRO A 207 14.77 -1.64 -11.19
CA PRO A 207 15.06 -2.83 -12.00
C PRO A 207 15.88 -2.51 -13.26
N THR A 208 15.57 -1.41 -13.96
CA THR A 208 16.32 -0.99 -15.15
C THR A 208 17.75 -0.57 -14.80
N ALA A 209 17.95 0.19 -13.70
CA ALA A 209 19.27 0.60 -13.24
C ALA A 209 20.13 -0.56 -12.69
N LEU A 210 19.52 -1.65 -12.23
CA LEU A 210 20.22 -2.86 -11.80
C LEU A 210 20.63 -3.78 -12.96
N TYR A 211 19.99 -3.65 -14.11
CA TYR A 211 20.32 -4.44 -15.29
C TYR A 211 21.57 -3.87 -15.98
N ASP A 212 22.64 -4.66 -16.07
CA ASP A 212 23.93 -4.22 -16.63
C ASP A 212 23.95 -4.03 -18.17
N GLY A 213 22.82 -4.25 -18.85
CA GLY A 213 22.66 -4.07 -20.30
C GLY A 213 21.71 -2.93 -20.67
N ASP A 214 21.24 -2.92 -21.92
CA ASP A 214 20.28 -1.95 -22.42
C ASP A 214 18.95 -2.65 -22.76
N LEU A 215 17.97 -2.55 -21.84
CA LEU A 215 16.63 -3.12 -22.06
C LEU A 215 15.85 -2.38 -23.15
N SER A 216 16.16 -1.11 -23.42
CA SER A 216 15.50 -0.33 -24.48
C SER A 216 15.88 -0.83 -25.90
N ALA A 217 16.97 -1.59 -26.00
CA ALA A 217 17.40 -2.23 -27.23
C ALA A 217 16.66 -3.56 -27.53
N CYS A 218 15.83 -4.06 -26.60
CA CYS A 218 15.04 -5.26 -26.81
C CYS A 218 13.86 -5.00 -27.78
N ASP A 219 13.63 -5.91 -28.72
CA ASP A 219 12.64 -5.73 -29.79
C ASP A 219 11.18 -5.96 -29.35
N SER A 220 10.94 -6.41 -28.10
CA SER A 220 9.59 -6.70 -27.58
C SER A 220 9.53 -6.72 -26.04
N PRO A 221 8.33 -6.55 -25.45
CA PRO A 221 8.09 -6.72 -24.01
C PRO A 221 8.56 -8.07 -23.47
N ALA A 222 8.30 -9.15 -24.20
CA ALA A 222 8.75 -10.50 -23.82
C ALA A 222 10.28 -10.60 -23.79
N ALA A 223 10.98 -9.97 -24.76
CA ALA A 223 12.44 -9.96 -24.78
C ALA A 223 13.05 -9.14 -23.62
N ILE A 224 12.38 -8.06 -23.18
CA ILE A 224 12.75 -7.29 -21.98
C ILE A 224 12.66 -8.20 -20.75
N ALA A 225 11.50 -8.83 -20.54
CA ALA A 225 11.26 -9.72 -19.41
C ALA A 225 12.27 -10.89 -19.39
N ASP A 226 12.44 -11.61 -20.51
CA ASP A 226 13.39 -12.73 -20.61
C ASP A 226 14.83 -12.28 -20.31
N SER A 227 15.23 -11.11 -20.80
CA SER A 227 16.58 -10.58 -20.58
C SER A 227 16.82 -10.21 -19.13
N PHE A 228 15.84 -9.59 -18.47
CA PHE A 228 15.89 -9.25 -17.06
C PHE A 228 15.91 -10.49 -16.17
N LEU A 229 14.98 -11.43 -16.39
CA LEU A 229 14.86 -12.68 -15.64
C LEU A 229 16.12 -13.55 -15.76
N ALA A 230 16.79 -13.53 -16.91
CA ALA A 230 18.05 -14.27 -17.12
C ALA A 230 19.30 -13.57 -16.56
N SER A 231 19.19 -12.33 -16.09
CA SER A 231 20.30 -11.54 -15.53
C SER A 231 20.53 -11.82 -14.05
N ASP A 232 21.50 -11.13 -13.44
CA ASP A 232 21.71 -11.16 -11.99
C ASP A 232 20.93 -10.06 -11.24
N ALA A 233 20.16 -9.22 -11.95
CA ALA A 233 19.38 -8.13 -11.37
C ALA A 233 18.30 -8.62 -10.37
N PRO A 234 17.52 -9.69 -10.62
CA PRO A 234 16.57 -10.22 -9.63
C PRO A 234 17.22 -10.57 -8.29
N ARG A 235 18.39 -11.22 -8.32
CA ARG A 235 19.15 -11.56 -7.10
C ARG A 235 19.70 -10.32 -6.39
N ARG A 236 20.05 -9.27 -7.15
CA ARG A 236 20.51 -7.99 -6.57
C ARG A 236 19.33 -7.23 -5.93
N LEU A 237 18.12 -7.35 -6.49
CA LEU A 237 16.90 -6.84 -5.86
C LEU A 237 16.60 -7.53 -4.53
N GLU A 238 16.75 -8.86 -4.46
CA GLU A 238 16.62 -9.59 -3.19
C GLU A 238 17.52 -9.01 -2.10
N THR A 239 18.81 -8.80 -2.41
CA THR A 239 19.76 -8.19 -1.46
C THR A 239 19.34 -6.79 -1.03
N LEU A 240 18.87 -5.96 -1.96
CA LEU A 240 18.38 -4.61 -1.66
C LEU A 240 17.14 -4.65 -0.77
N PHE A 241 16.24 -5.61 -0.99
CA PHE A 241 15.04 -5.80 -0.18
C PHE A 241 15.37 -6.32 1.20
N ASP A 242 16.35 -7.22 1.35
CA ASP A 242 16.78 -7.72 2.65
C ASP A 242 17.30 -6.59 3.54
N ASP A 243 18.12 -5.68 2.99
CA ASP A 243 18.59 -4.49 3.71
C ASP A 243 17.41 -3.59 4.17
N ARG A 244 16.42 -3.36 3.30
CA ARG A 244 15.26 -2.52 3.58
C ARG A 244 14.30 -3.16 4.58
N ARG A 245 14.07 -4.47 4.48
CA ARG A 245 13.25 -5.26 5.41
C ARG A 245 13.87 -5.31 6.79
N ALA A 246 15.19 -5.50 6.91
CA ALA A 246 15.86 -5.49 8.21
C ALA A 246 15.70 -4.14 8.94
N VAL A 247 15.75 -3.02 8.21
CA VAL A 247 15.49 -1.69 8.78
C VAL A 247 14.02 -1.51 9.18
N LEU A 248 13.09 -2.01 8.36
CA LEU A 248 11.66 -2.00 8.67
C LEU A 248 11.35 -2.80 9.93
N GLU A 249 11.84 -4.03 10.02
CA GLU A 249 11.63 -4.94 11.16
C GLU A 249 12.18 -4.34 12.45
N ALA A 250 13.42 -3.85 12.42
CA ALA A 250 14.02 -3.16 13.57
C ALA A 250 13.18 -1.94 13.98
N GLY A 251 12.70 -1.15 13.01
CA GLY A 251 11.85 0.01 13.27
C GLY A 251 10.50 -0.36 13.90
N VAL A 252 9.86 -1.43 13.46
CA VAL A 252 8.60 -1.94 14.02
C VAL A 252 8.81 -2.50 15.43
N HIS A 253 9.88 -3.26 15.65
CA HIS A 253 10.22 -3.79 16.97
C HIS A 253 10.51 -2.67 17.98
N ASP A 254 11.36 -1.72 17.61
CA ASP A 254 11.68 -0.54 18.42
C ASP A 254 10.42 0.30 18.73
N LEU A 255 9.51 0.43 17.76
CA LEU A 255 8.23 1.10 17.98
C LEU A 255 7.39 0.32 19.00
N GLY A 256 7.28 -0.99 18.87
CA GLY A 256 6.59 -1.87 19.80
C GLY A 256 7.12 -1.75 21.23
N GLU A 257 8.45 -1.70 21.40
CA GLU A 257 9.09 -1.51 22.71
C GLU A 257 8.82 -0.13 23.34
N THR A 258 8.60 0.89 22.51
CA THR A 258 8.40 2.27 22.98
C THR A 258 6.93 2.64 23.15
N MET A 259 6.01 1.81 22.67
CA MET A 259 4.57 2.03 22.84
C MET A 259 4.08 1.54 24.21
N ASP A 260 3.53 2.46 25.01
CA ASP A 260 2.88 2.13 26.28
C ASP A 260 1.40 1.73 26.06
N ARG A 261 1.18 0.72 25.21
CA ARG A 261 -0.15 0.23 24.84
C ARG A 261 -0.20 -1.31 24.91
N PRO A 262 -1.22 -1.90 25.56
CA PRO A 262 -1.36 -3.36 25.60
C PRO A 262 -1.75 -3.92 24.23
N ASN A 263 -1.31 -5.15 23.90
CA ASN A 263 -1.63 -5.81 22.63
C ASN A 263 -3.14 -5.84 22.31
N ALA A 264 -4.00 -5.95 23.34
CA ALA A 264 -5.45 -5.90 23.15
C ALA A 264 -5.96 -4.54 22.64
N ALA A 265 -5.33 -3.42 23.04
CA ALA A 265 -5.67 -2.10 22.53
C ALA A 265 -5.17 -1.90 21.09
N ILE A 266 -3.99 -2.45 20.77
CA ILE A 266 -3.47 -2.47 19.40
C ILE A 266 -4.41 -3.29 18.50
N LEU A 267 -4.84 -4.47 18.95
CA LEU A 267 -5.81 -5.30 18.23
C LEU A 267 -7.13 -4.57 18.01
N ASP A 268 -7.66 -3.90 19.03
CA ASP A 268 -8.91 -3.12 18.91
C ASP A 268 -8.79 -1.99 17.88
N ALA A 269 -7.68 -1.24 17.91
CA ALA A 269 -7.41 -0.18 16.95
C ALA A 269 -7.29 -0.71 15.52
N VAL A 270 -6.57 -1.83 15.32
CA VAL A 270 -6.45 -2.51 14.02
C VAL A 270 -7.81 -3.05 13.55
N HIS A 271 -8.58 -3.65 14.45
CA HIS A 271 -9.93 -4.14 14.15
C HIS A 271 -10.85 -3.01 13.65
N ARG A 272 -10.88 -1.88 14.36
CA ARG A 272 -11.67 -0.70 13.97
C ARG A 272 -11.20 -0.12 12.64
N ALA A 273 -9.89 -0.03 12.41
CA ALA A 273 -9.33 0.44 11.15
C ALA A 273 -9.67 -0.46 9.96
N LEU A 274 -9.56 -1.78 10.14
CA LEU A 274 -9.90 -2.75 9.09
C LEU A 274 -11.40 -2.79 8.82
N ALA A 275 -12.24 -2.66 9.86
CA ALA A 275 -13.68 -2.49 9.69
C ALA A 275 -13.98 -1.22 8.87
N TRP A 276 -13.39 -0.09 9.24
CA TRP A 276 -13.51 1.15 8.47
C TRP A 276 -13.05 0.98 7.01
N TYR A 277 -11.93 0.30 6.77
CA TYR A 277 -11.44 0.01 5.43
C TYR A 277 -12.46 -0.80 4.64
N CYS A 278 -12.99 -1.89 5.19
CA CYS A 278 -13.94 -2.78 4.52
C CYS A 278 -15.30 -2.11 4.27
N GLU A 279 -15.72 -1.19 5.14
CA GLU A 279 -17.04 -0.54 5.06
C GLU A 279 -17.02 0.75 4.25
N SER A 280 -15.90 1.47 4.28
CA SER A 280 -15.80 2.82 3.74
C SER A 280 -14.94 2.87 2.49
N ALA A 281 -13.73 2.31 2.52
CA ALA A 281 -12.74 2.50 1.45
C ALA A 281 -12.80 1.41 0.37
N CYS A 282 -12.86 0.14 0.79
CA CYS A 282 -12.89 -1.01 -0.11
C CYS A 282 -14.31 -1.23 -0.64
N SER A 283 -14.46 -1.17 -1.95
CA SER A 283 -15.73 -1.45 -2.62
C SER A 283 -16.02 -2.95 -2.80
N ILE A 284 -15.02 -3.81 -2.60
CA ILE A 284 -15.14 -5.27 -2.74
C ILE A 284 -15.68 -5.86 -1.44
N PRO A 285 -16.87 -6.49 -1.45
CA PRO A 285 -17.40 -7.11 -0.24
C PRO A 285 -16.51 -8.25 0.26
N VAL A 286 -16.25 -8.29 1.57
CA VAL A 286 -15.44 -9.32 2.23
C VAL A 286 -15.83 -10.75 1.83
N ALA A 287 -17.13 -11.02 1.68
CA ALA A 287 -17.64 -12.35 1.31
C ALA A 287 -17.23 -12.82 -0.10
N GLN A 288 -16.78 -11.91 -0.97
CA GLN A 288 -16.26 -12.25 -2.30
C GLN A 288 -14.82 -12.75 -2.25
N SER A 289 -13.98 -12.15 -1.40
CA SER A 289 -12.58 -12.54 -1.22
C SER A 289 -12.41 -13.65 -0.19
N VAL A 290 -13.19 -13.60 0.90
CA VAL A 290 -13.15 -14.57 1.99
C VAL A 290 -14.54 -15.21 2.12
N PRO A 291 -14.78 -16.38 1.49
CA PRO A 291 -16.09 -17.01 1.51
C PRO A 291 -16.61 -17.27 2.94
N PRO A 292 -17.93 -17.23 3.19
CA PRO A 292 -18.48 -17.43 4.54
C PRO A 292 -18.06 -18.73 5.24
N ALA A 293 -17.73 -19.77 4.47
CA ALA A 293 -17.19 -21.01 5.02
C ALA A 293 -15.78 -20.81 5.61
N ARG A 294 -14.93 -20.05 4.91
CA ARG A 294 -13.59 -19.70 5.37
C ARG A 294 -13.62 -18.77 6.58
N GLN A 295 -14.52 -17.79 6.59
CA GLN A 295 -14.72 -16.93 7.76
C GLN A 295 -15.07 -17.76 9.00
N ARG A 296 -16.07 -18.66 8.90
CA ARG A 296 -16.44 -19.58 10.00
C ARG A 296 -15.29 -20.48 10.45
N GLU A 297 -14.45 -20.92 9.51
CA GLU A 297 -13.27 -21.72 9.82
C GLU A 297 -12.27 -20.93 10.68
N ILE A 298 -11.97 -19.69 10.30
CA ILE A 298 -11.07 -18.78 11.05
C ILE A 298 -11.63 -18.55 12.47
N HIS A 299 -12.91 -18.18 12.60
CA HIS A 299 -13.53 -18.02 13.93
C HIS A 299 -13.43 -19.30 14.78
N THR A 300 -13.66 -20.47 14.17
CA THR A 300 -13.56 -21.75 14.88
C THR A 300 -12.13 -22.05 15.33
N GLN A 301 -11.12 -21.72 14.50
CA GLN A 301 -9.71 -21.94 14.82
C GLN A 301 -9.23 -21.00 15.93
N VAL A 302 -9.62 -19.73 15.88
CA VAL A 302 -9.24 -18.72 16.90
C VAL A 302 -9.90 -18.99 18.26
N ALA A 303 -11.16 -19.43 18.25
CA ALA A 303 -11.88 -19.87 19.45
C ALA A 303 -11.46 -21.26 19.97
N GLY A 304 -10.57 -21.94 19.24
CA GLY A 304 -10.01 -23.23 19.60
C GLY A 304 -8.99 -23.15 20.73
N ASP A 305 -8.14 -24.18 20.81
CA ASP A 305 -6.99 -24.15 21.71
C ASP A 305 -5.91 -23.17 21.20
N GLU A 306 -4.96 -22.87 22.09
CA GLU A 306 -3.83 -21.98 21.83
C GLU A 306 -3.07 -22.38 20.55
N THR A 307 -2.83 -23.68 20.35
CA THR A 307 -2.17 -24.20 19.15
C THR A 307 -2.97 -23.98 17.86
N ALA A 308 -4.30 -24.10 17.90
CA ALA A 308 -5.16 -23.79 16.76
C ALA A 308 -5.13 -22.28 16.44
N ARG A 309 -5.17 -21.43 17.47
CA ARG A 309 -5.09 -19.97 17.34
C ARG A 309 -3.75 -19.53 16.73
N HIS A 310 -2.64 -20.07 17.22
CA HIS A 310 -1.30 -19.72 16.72
C HIS A 310 -1.17 -20.09 15.25
N ARG A 311 -1.55 -21.32 14.88
CA ARG A 311 -1.46 -21.79 13.50
C ARG A 311 -2.32 -20.99 12.51
N VAL A 312 -3.49 -20.51 12.92
CA VAL A 312 -4.31 -19.66 12.03
C VAL A 312 -3.71 -18.26 11.87
N ALA A 313 -3.16 -17.68 12.95
CA ALA A 313 -2.47 -16.40 12.89
C ALA A 313 -1.20 -16.50 12.02
N GLU A 314 -0.35 -17.50 12.27
CA GLU A 314 0.87 -17.79 11.48
C GLU A 314 0.55 -17.91 10.00
N ARG A 315 -0.47 -18.71 9.64
CA ARG A 315 -0.85 -18.90 8.24
C ARG A 315 -1.31 -17.60 7.59
N VAL A 316 -2.17 -16.82 8.26
CA VAL A 316 -2.65 -15.56 7.68
C VAL A 316 -1.52 -14.55 7.55
N VAL A 317 -0.60 -14.49 8.51
CA VAL A 317 0.59 -13.62 8.44
C VAL A 317 1.54 -14.07 7.33
N ALA A 318 1.71 -15.38 7.13
CA ALA A 318 2.51 -15.92 6.03
C ALA A 318 1.90 -15.60 4.65
N ASP A 319 0.57 -15.55 4.57
CA ASP A 319 -0.16 -15.15 3.36
C ASP A 319 -0.15 -13.62 3.15
N LEU A 320 0.40 -12.82 4.07
CA LEU A 320 0.47 -11.36 3.89
C LEU A 320 1.62 -10.98 2.94
N PRO A 321 1.44 -9.89 2.18
CA PRO A 321 2.41 -9.33 1.24
C PRO A 321 3.81 -9.03 1.81
N PHE A 322 3.94 -9.00 3.14
CA PHE A 322 5.17 -8.64 3.85
C PHE A 322 5.88 -9.84 4.48
N SER A 323 5.40 -11.07 4.25
CA SER A 323 6.03 -12.27 4.80
C SER A 323 7.35 -12.59 4.10
N ALA A 324 8.39 -12.85 4.89
CA ALA A 324 9.69 -13.32 4.42
C ALA A 324 9.59 -14.72 3.80
N ALA A 325 10.41 -14.94 2.78
CA ALA A 325 10.52 -16.19 2.05
C ALA A 325 10.97 -17.37 2.93
N ASP A 326 10.40 -18.54 2.66
CA ASP A 326 10.55 -19.81 3.39
C ASP A 326 11.98 -20.42 3.35
N ASP A 327 12.93 -19.85 2.61
CA ASP A 327 14.20 -20.53 2.27
C ASP A 327 15.49 -19.69 2.42
N SER A 328 15.42 -18.49 3.01
CA SER A 328 16.61 -17.66 3.27
C SER A 328 17.05 -17.80 4.72
N GLU A 329 18.25 -18.35 4.98
CA GLU A 329 18.89 -18.40 6.31
C GLU A 329 19.10 -16.99 6.94
N THR A 330 18.70 -15.91 6.26
CA THR A 330 19.04 -14.52 6.59
C THR A 330 17.88 -13.53 6.60
N VAL A 331 16.63 -13.93 6.35
CA VAL A 331 15.47 -13.02 6.47
C VAL A 331 14.51 -13.59 7.50
N ALA A 332 14.30 -12.87 8.60
CA ALA A 332 13.42 -13.34 9.66
C ALA A 332 11.97 -13.23 9.18
N ALA A 333 11.39 -14.37 8.80
CA ALA A 333 9.94 -14.55 8.91
C ALA A 333 9.49 -14.07 10.29
N VAL A 334 8.31 -13.46 10.39
CA VAL A 334 7.72 -13.09 11.69
C VAL A 334 7.91 -14.27 12.62
N ASP A 335 8.75 -14.10 13.65
CA ASP A 335 9.18 -15.21 14.48
C ASP A 335 7.94 -15.92 15.03
N PRO A 336 7.72 -17.21 14.71
CA PRO A 336 6.53 -17.93 15.13
C PRO A 336 6.36 -17.91 16.65
N GLU A 337 7.45 -17.89 17.41
CA GLU A 337 7.40 -17.77 18.87
C GLU A 337 6.91 -16.38 19.30
N THR A 338 7.46 -15.31 18.72
CA THR A 338 7.00 -13.93 18.96
C THR A 338 5.53 -13.73 18.56
N LEU A 339 5.09 -14.27 17.42
CA LEU A 339 3.67 -14.18 17.00
C LEU A 339 2.76 -14.96 17.94
N ALA A 340 3.16 -16.18 18.31
CA ALA A 340 2.44 -17.00 19.28
C ALA A 340 2.26 -16.26 20.61
N GLU A 341 3.34 -15.67 21.15
CA GLU A 341 3.28 -14.86 22.37
C GLU A 341 2.35 -13.65 22.21
N ALA A 342 2.41 -12.96 21.06
CA ALA A 342 1.60 -11.77 20.81
C ALA A 342 0.09 -12.08 20.77
N VAL A 343 -0.31 -13.25 20.28
CA VAL A 343 -1.72 -13.63 20.10
C VAL A 343 -2.29 -14.54 21.20
N ALA A 344 -1.44 -15.10 22.06
CA ALA A 344 -1.85 -16.07 23.08
C ALA A 344 -2.96 -15.54 24.00
N ASP A 345 -2.86 -14.28 24.43
CA ASP A 345 -3.79 -13.67 25.37
C ASP A 345 -4.80 -12.71 24.72
N LEU A 346 -4.87 -12.69 23.38
CA LEU A 346 -5.78 -11.80 22.66
C LEU A 346 -7.25 -12.27 22.70
N PRO A 347 -8.22 -11.33 22.73
CA PRO A 347 -9.64 -11.65 22.61
C PRO A 347 -9.95 -12.37 21.28
N ALA A 348 -10.62 -13.53 21.37
CA ALA A 348 -10.85 -14.42 20.22
C ALA A 348 -11.71 -13.79 19.11
N ASP A 349 -12.82 -13.14 19.45
CA ASP A 349 -13.74 -12.59 18.43
C ASP A 349 -13.07 -11.44 17.64
N PRO A 350 -12.51 -10.38 18.27
CA PRO A 350 -11.78 -9.34 17.54
C PRO A 350 -10.58 -9.87 16.74
N LEU A 351 -9.86 -10.86 17.27
CA LEU A 351 -8.75 -11.48 16.55
C LEU A 351 -9.24 -12.19 15.29
N ALA A 352 -10.35 -12.95 15.37
CA ALA A 352 -10.91 -13.61 14.20
C ALA A 352 -11.36 -12.61 13.13
N ASP A 353 -12.01 -11.51 13.53
CA ASP A 353 -12.44 -10.45 12.62
C ASP A 353 -11.24 -9.78 11.92
N VAL A 354 -10.16 -9.51 12.67
CA VAL A 354 -8.89 -9.00 12.11
C VAL A 354 -8.29 -9.98 11.12
N LEU A 355 -8.18 -11.27 11.46
CA LEU A 355 -7.61 -12.28 10.55
C LEU A 355 -8.45 -12.45 9.27
N VAL A 356 -9.78 -12.35 9.37
CA VAL A 356 -10.68 -12.34 8.19
C VAL A 356 -10.42 -11.12 7.32
N ALA A 357 -10.34 -9.93 7.92
CA ALA A 357 -10.11 -8.70 7.17
C ALA A 357 -8.70 -8.64 6.55
N LEU A 358 -7.67 -9.14 7.23
CA LEU A 358 -6.32 -9.29 6.67
C LEU A 358 -6.29 -10.25 5.49
N THR A 359 -6.99 -11.40 5.58
CA THR A 359 -7.14 -12.31 4.44
C THR A 359 -7.83 -11.62 3.26
N HIS A 360 -8.86 -10.79 3.53
CA HIS A 360 -9.54 -10.02 2.50
C HIS A 360 -8.60 -9.01 1.84
N VAL A 361 -7.83 -8.26 2.62
CA VAL A 361 -6.83 -7.31 2.13
C VAL A 361 -5.81 -8.01 1.23
N ALA A 362 -5.22 -9.12 1.68
CA ALA A 362 -4.27 -9.89 0.89
C ALA A 362 -4.88 -10.31 -0.46
N THR A 363 -6.06 -10.93 -0.45
CA THR A 363 -6.74 -11.35 -1.69
C THR A 363 -7.10 -10.19 -2.63
N VAL A 364 -7.43 -9.00 -2.10
CA VAL A 364 -7.69 -7.82 -2.91
C VAL A 364 -6.39 -7.27 -3.50
N ALA A 365 -5.32 -7.21 -2.72
CA ALA A 365 -4.01 -6.77 -3.17
C ALA A 365 -3.48 -7.70 -4.27
N ASP A 366 -3.44 -9.02 -4.05
CA ASP A 366 -3.00 -10.03 -5.03
C ASP A 366 -3.78 -9.98 -6.35
N GLY A 367 -5.03 -9.53 -6.29
CA GLY A 367 -5.90 -9.39 -7.45
C GLY A 367 -5.58 -8.17 -8.32
N VAL A 368 -4.76 -7.25 -7.84
CA VAL A 368 -4.52 -5.93 -8.45
C VAL A 368 -3.04 -5.63 -8.64
N MET A 369 -2.16 -6.04 -7.72
CA MET A 369 -0.72 -5.83 -7.80
C MET A 369 0.03 -7.00 -7.16
N SER A 370 1.22 -7.32 -7.66
CA SER A 370 2.14 -8.19 -6.94
C SER A 370 2.61 -7.52 -5.67
N THR A 371 2.79 -8.30 -4.62
CA THR A 371 3.16 -7.75 -3.32
C THR A 371 4.48 -8.30 -2.76
N SER A 372 4.98 -9.36 -3.39
CA SER A 372 6.31 -9.90 -3.18
C SER A 372 7.11 -9.88 -4.49
N LEU A 373 8.45 -9.93 -4.36
CA LEU A 373 9.33 -10.05 -5.52
C LEU A 373 9.07 -11.37 -6.29
N GLU A 374 8.82 -12.47 -5.57
CA GLU A 374 8.53 -13.77 -6.19
C GLU A 374 7.29 -13.69 -7.07
N GLU A 375 6.20 -13.09 -6.57
CA GLU A 375 4.98 -12.88 -7.34
C GLU A 375 5.18 -11.95 -8.53
N ALA A 376 5.91 -10.85 -8.35
CA ALA A 376 6.20 -9.91 -9.43
C ALA A 376 7.00 -10.57 -10.55
N LEU A 377 8.03 -11.36 -10.20
CA LEU A 377 8.82 -12.13 -11.16
C LEU A 377 7.97 -13.20 -11.85
N ALA A 378 7.11 -13.91 -11.12
CA ALA A 378 6.20 -14.90 -11.70
C ALA A 378 5.15 -14.26 -12.61
N THR A 379 4.65 -13.07 -12.27
CA THR A 379 3.75 -12.29 -13.11
C THR A 379 4.45 -11.82 -14.38
N LEU A 380 5.67 -11.29 -14.26
CA LEU A 380 6.51 -10.89 -15.38
C LEU A 380 6.78 -12.07 -16.32
N GLU A 381 7.10 -13.26 -15.78
CA GLU A 381 7.28 -14.49 -16.56
C GLU A 381 5.99 -14.91 -17.30
N ARG A 382 4.82 -14.87 -16.62
CA ARG A 382 3.53 -15.19 -17.25
C ARG A 382 3.17 -14.20 -18.35
N ARG A 383 3.37 -12.89 -18.13
CA ARG A 383 3.15 -11.84 -19.13
C ARG A 383 4.03 -12.07 -20.36
N ALA A 384 5.32 -12.38 -20.16
CA ALA A 384 6.25 -12.72 -21.23
C ALA A 384 5.79 -13.93 -22.07
N ALA A 385 5.38 -15.02 -21.39
CA ALA A 385 4.95 -16.24 -22.05
C ALA A 385 3.61 -16.10 -22.82
N SER A 386 2.74 -15.18 -22.40
CA SER A 386 1.44 -14.94 -23.06
C SER A 386 1.50 -14.04 -24.30
N THR A 387 2.65 -13.40 -24.54
CA THR A 387 2.90 -12.50 -25.67
C THR A 387 3.48 -13.21 -26.91
N ILE A 388 3.71 -14.53 -26.81
CA ILE A 388 4.13 -15.44 -27.89
C ILE A 388 2.89 -16.03 -28.60
#